data_AF-A0AA85JB28-F1
#
_entry.id   AF-A0AA85JB28-F1
#
_cell.length_a   1.000
_cell.length_b   1.000
_cell.length_c   1.000
_cell.angle_alpha   90.00
_cell.angle_beta   90.00
_cell.angle_gamma   90.00
#
_symmetry.space_group_name_H-M   'P 1'
#
loop_
_entity.id
_entity.type
_entity.pdbx_description
1 polymer ?
#
loop_
_entity_poly.entity_id
_entity_poly.type
_entity_poly.pdbx_seq_one_letter_code
_entity_poly.pdbx_strand_id
1 'polypeptide(L)'
;MLNNEDIHIEHFMKSLSNTINYVKSDIRSEATTTELQALPTRTYLERLVVPVLIHGLLQLSRERPQKPIEYLAAYLMKNKDYYKQSMMTTSGK
;
A
#
# COMPACT_ATOMS: atom_id res chain seq x y z
N MET A 1 -22.05 -19.96 5.76
CA MET A 1 -20.69 -20.41 6.15
C MET A 1 -19.73 -19.68 5.24
N LEU A 2 -18.77 -18.91 5.77
CA LEU A 2 -17.76 -18.23 4.96
C LEU A 2 -16.82 -19.29 4.38
N ASN A 3 -16.46 -19.19 3.10
CA ASN A 3 -15.63 -20.20 2.45
C ASN A 3 -14.19 -20.15 3.01
N ASN A 4 -13.48 -21.27 3.00
CA ASN A 4 -12.08 -21.33 3.46
C ASN A 4 -11.17 -20.34 2.72
N GLU A 5 -11.49 -20.00 1.46
CA GLU A 5 -10.80 -18.96 0.68
C GLU A 5 -11.00 -17.56 1.30
N ASP A 6 -12.21 -17.25 1.79
CA ASP A 6 -12.54 -15.95 2.41
C ASP A 6 -11.76 -15.73 3.71
N ILE A 7 -11.52 -16.81 4.48
CA ILE A 7 -10.77 -16.78 5.74
C ILE A 7 -9.29 -16.47 5.49
N HIS A 8 -8.68 -17.07 4.46
CA HIS A 8 -7.30 -16.79 4.09
C HIS A 8 -7.11 -15.38 3.57
N ILE A 9 -8.08 -14.89 2.79
CA ILE A 9 -8.10 -13.49 2.31
C ILE A 9 -8.20 -12.53 3.49
N GLU A 10 -9.10 -12.76 4.46
CA GLU A 10 -9.25 -11.94 5.66
C GLU A 10 -7.97 -11.89 6.51
N HIS A 11 -7.35 -13.05 6.77
CA HIS A 11 -6.10 -13.11 7.54
C HIS A 11 -4.97 -12.35 6.84
N PHE A 12 -4.88 -12.50 5.52
CA PHE A 12 -3.95 -11.75 4.69
C PHE A 12 -4.25 -10.24 4.75
N MET A 13 -5.51 -9.81 4.62
CA MET A 13 -5.92 -8.40 4.75
C MET A 13 -5.58 -7.82 6.13
N LYS A 14 -5.74 -8.61 7.20
CA LYS A 14 -5.43 -8.18 8.56
C LYS A 14 -3.91 -8.01 8.77
N SER A 15 -3.11 -8.93 8.24
CA SER A 15 -1.65 -8.82 8.26
C SER A 15 -1.17 -7.58 7.49
N LEU A 16 -1.74 -7.34 6.31
CA LEU A 16 -1.47 -6.15 5.50
C LEU A 16 -1.88 -4.85 6.19
N SER A 17 -3.02 -4.83 6.89
CA SER A 17 -3.50 -3.68 7.67
C SER A 17 -2.53 -3.32 8.79
N ASN A 18 -1.97 -4.33 9.48
CA ASN A 18 -0.96 -4.12 10.52
C ASN A 18 0.33 -3.51 9.92
N THR A 19 0.77 -4.00 8.75
CA THR A 19 1.91 -3.43 8.03
C THR A 19 1.64 -1.97 7.63
N ILE A 20 0.45 -1.67 7.08
CA ILE A 20 0.08 -0.30 6.71
C ILE A 20 0.06 0.63 7.93
N ASN A 21 -0.46 0.18 9.07
CA ASN A 21 -0.49 0.97 10.31
C ASN A 21 0.92 1.22 10.86
N TYR A 22 1.81 0.24 10.79
CA TYR A 22 3.23 0.42 11.14
C TYR A 22 3.88 1.49 10.25
N VAL A 23 3.66 1.41 8.93
CA VAL A 23 4.18 2.39 7.96
C VAL A 23 3.64 3.80 8.21
N LYS A 24 2.34 3.95 8.51
CA LYS A 24 1.73 5.27 8.79
C LYS A 24 2.32 5.99 10.00
N SER A 25 2.85 5.26 10.99
CA SER A 25 3.33 5.85 12.24
C SER A 25 4.66 6.61 12.12
N ASP A 26 5.42 6.37 11.05
CA ASP A 26 6.82 6.83 10.94
C ASP A 26 7.06 7.80 9.77
N ILE A 27 6.04 8.09 8.95
CA ILE A 27 6.18 9.01 7.82
C ILE A 27 6.07 10.45 8.31
N ARG A 28 7.22 11.07 8.59
CA ARG A 28 7.33 12.54 8.65
C ARG A 28 6.83 13.12 7.32
N SER A 29 5.94 14.10 7.42
CA SER A 29 5.12 14.66 6.34
C SER A 29 5.90 15.29 5.18
N GLU A 30 7.20 15.53 5.31
CA GLU A 30 8.01 16.24 4.31
C GLU A 30 9.46 15.73 4.27
N ALA A 31 9.68 14.40 4.23
CA ALA A 31 11.03 13.89 4.01
C ALA A 31 11.53 14.32 2.61
N THR A 32 12.65 15.04 2.60
CA THR A 32 13.35 15.45 1.37
C THR A 32 13.82 14.21 0.59
N THR A 33 14.04 14.36 -0.71
CA THR A 33 14.53 13.25 -1.55
C THR A 33 15.82 12.63 -1.00
N THR A 34 16.71 13.46 -0.43
CA THR A 34 17.96 13.02 0.20
C THR A 34 17.70 12.20 1.48
N GLU A 35 16.77 12.63 2.33
CA GLU A 35 16.39 11.88 3.54
C GLU A 35 15.75 10.55 3.18
N LEU A 36 14.95 10.49 2.12
CA LEU A 36 14.37 9.24 1.63
C LEU A 36 15.47 8.27 1.14
N GLN A 37 16.43 8.75 0.35
CA GLN A 37 17.53 7.92 -0.16
C GLN A 37 18.47 7.38 0.93
N ALA A 38 18.55 8.08 2.06
CA ALA A 38 19.34 7.66 3.21
C ALA A 38 18.67 6.57 4.07
N LEU A 39 17.38 6.27 3.82
CA LEU A 39 16.66 5.25 4.57
C LEU A 39 17.22 3.85 4.28
N PRO A 40 17.21 2.94 5.29
CA PRO A 40 17.39 1.53 5.04
C PRO A 40 16.42 1.02 3.97
N THR A 41 16.86 0.12 3.10
CA THR A 41 16.11 -0.35 1.92
C THR A 41 14.68 -0.77 2.25
N ARG A 42 14.49 -1.49 3.36
CA ARG A 42 13.16 -1.92 3.82
C ARG A 42 12.26 -0.72 4.08
N THR A 43 12.72 0.24 4.87
CA THR A 43 11.98 1.46 5.23
C THR A 43 11.71 2.34 4.01
N TYR A 44 12.67 2.46 3.09
CA TYR A 44 12.48 3.20 1.84
C TYR A 44 11.30 2.66 1.03
N LEU A 45 11.25 1.35 0.82
CA LEU A 45 10.18 0.70 0.07
C LEU A 45 8.84 0.76 0.83
N GLU A 46 8.89 0.50 2.14
CA GLU A 46 7.74 0.59 3.05
C GLU A 46 7.06 1.96 3.00
N ARG A 47 7.83 3.05 2.96
CA ARG A 47 7.28 4.41 2.93
C ARG A 47 6.75 4.85 1.56
N LEU A 48 7.38 4.38 0.47
CA LEU A 48 7.05 4.89 -0.87
C LEU A 48 6.03 4.04 -1.62
N VAL A 49 6.36 2.78 -1.86
CA VAL A 49 5.66 1.96 -2.87
C VAL A 49 4.83 0.84 -2.27
N VAL A 50 5.20 0.33 -1.10
CA VAL A 50 4.53 -0.82 -0.48
C VAL A 50 3.03 -0.58 -0.25
N PRO A 51 2.56 0.57 0.27
CA PRO A 51 1.13 0.77 0.51
C PRO A 51 0.30 0.69 -0.77
N VAL A 52 0.72 1.38 -1.84
CA VAL A 52 -0.02 1.38 -3.11
C VAL A 52 0.08 0.02 -3.82
N LEU A 53 1.22 -0.68 -3.71
CA LEU A 53 1.39 -2.03 -4.23
C LEU A 53 0.45 -3.02 -3.55
N ILE A 54 0.34 -2.96 -2.22
CA ILE A 54 -0.59 -3.82 -1.45
C ILE A 54 -2.03 -3.61 -1.93
N HIS A 55 -2.48 -2.36 -2.07
CA HIS A 55 -3.84 -2.07 -2.53
C HIS A 55 -4.06 -2.51 -3.98
N GLY A 56 -3.08 -2.33 -4.85
CA GLY A 56 -3.14 -2.80 -6.24
C GLY A 56 -3.22 -4.32 -6.35
N LEU A 57 -2.40 -5.03 -5.55
CA LEU A 57 -2.42 -6.49 -5.49
C LEU A 57 -3.75 -7.01 -4.91
N LEU A 58 -4.34 -6.31 -3.95
CA LEU A 58 -5.67 -6.63 -3.44
C LEU A 58 -6.73 -6.55 -4.54
N GLN A 59 -6.81 -5.43 -5.27
CA GLN A 59 -7.77 -5.29 -6.36
C GLN A 59 -7.53 -6.33 -7.46
N LEU A 60 -6.26 -6.56 -7.82
CA LEU A 60 -5.87 -7.58 -8.78
C LEU A 60 -6.35 -8.98 -8.36
N SER A 61 -6.18 -9.34 -7.08
CA SER A 61 -6.56 -10.66 -6.55
C SER A 61 -8.07 -10.89 -6.58
N ARG A 62 -8.86 -9.81 -6.45
CA ARG A 62 -10.33 -9.84 -6.49
C ARG A 62 -10.85 -9.91 -7.93
N GLU A 63 -10.32 -9.08 -8.82
CA GLU A 63 -10.82 -8.98 -10.20
C GLU A 63 -10.28 -10.09 -11.11
N ARG A 64 -9.09 -10.65 -10.80
CA ARG A 64 -8.38 -11.66 -11.59
C ARG A 64 -8.43 -11.40 -13.12
N PRO A 65 -8.02 -10.21 -13.59
CA PRO A 65 -8.09 -9.86 -15.00
C PRO A 65 -7.17 -10.72 -15.86
N GLN A 66 -7.53 -10.90 -17.14
CA GLN A 66 -6.75 -11.69 -18.11
C GLN A 66 -5.30 -11.21 -18.27
N LYS A 67 -5.06 -9.91 -18.04
CA LYS A 67 -3.75 -9.26 -18.17
C LYS A 67 -3.32 -8.63 -16.83
N PRO A 68 -2.82 -9.43 -15.87
CA PRO A 68 -2.60 -8.98 -14.51
C PRO A 68 -1.54 -7.88 -14.38
N ILE A 69 -0.48 -7.92 -15.20
CA ILE A 69 0.60 -6.92 -15.16
C ILE A 69 0.12 -5.57 -15.66
N GLU A 70 -0.57 -5.53 -16.82
CA GLU A 70 -1.12 -4.30 -17.39
C GLU A 70 -2.13 -3.65 -16.41
N TYR A 71 -2.97 -4.48 -15.79
CA TYR A 71 -3.92 -4.02 -14.78
C TYR A 71 -3.21 -3.37 -13.57
N LEU A 72 -2.22 -4.06 -12.99
CA LEU A 72 -1.51 -3.55 -11.82
C LEU A 72 -0.75 -2.26 -12.16
N ALA A 73 -0.06 -2.20 -13.30
CA ALA A 73 0.62 -1.00 -13.76
C ALA A 73 -0.36 0.18 -13.92
N ALA A 74 -1.52 -0.05 -14.55
CA ALA A 74 -2.56 0.96 -14.67
C ALA A 74 -3.10 1.43 -13.31
N TYR A 75 -3.26 0.50 -12.36
CA TYR A 75 -3.66 0.82 -10.99
C TYR A 75 -2.63 1.72 -10.30
N LEU A 76 -1.35 1.37 -10.37
CA LEU A 76 -0.26 2.16 -9.77
C LEU A 76 -0.20 3.57 -10.36
N MET A 77 -0.32 3.70 -11.69
CA MET A 77 -0.28 5.02 -12.35
C MET A 77 -1.47 5.90 -11.99
N LYS A 78 -2.67 5.33 -11.87
CA LYS A 78 -3.88 6.05 -11.42
C LYS A 78 -3.76 6.52 -9.96
N ASN A 79 -3.04 5.76 -9.12
CA ASN A 79 -2.91 6.00 -7.69
C ASN A 79 -1.49 6.48 -7.32
N LYS A 80 -0.75 7.12 -8.23
CA LYS A 80 0.65 7.53 -8.01
C LYS A 80 0.86 8.46 -6.80
N ASP A 81 -0.18 9.22 -6.42
CA ASP A 81 -0.17 10.13 -5.28
C ASP A 81 -0.75 9.50 -4.00
N TYR A 82 -0.95 8.17 -3.98
CA TYR A 82 -1.49 7.43 -2.83
C TYR A 82 -0.73 7.71 -1.54
N TYR A 83 0.61 7.79 -1.63
CA TYR A 83 1.45 8.12 -0.49
C TYR A 83 1.22 9.54 0.02
N LYS A 84 0.84 10.51 -0.83
CA LYS A 84 0.50 11.89 -0.42
C LYS A 84 -0.89 11.97 0.20
N GLN A 85 -1.85 11.23 -0.36
CA GLN A 85 -3.23 11.28 0.09
C GLN A 85 -3.43 10.60 1.46
N SER A 86 -2.64 9.57 1.76
CA SER A 86 -2.56 9.01 3.11
C SER A 86 -2.00 9.99 4.16
N MET A 87 -1.34 11.09 3.76
CA MET A 87 -0.80 12.12 4.67
C MET A 87 -1.81 13.21 5.01
N MET A 88 -2.82 13.44 4.17
CA MET A 88 -3.79 14.54 4.34
C MET A 88 -4.95 14.20 5.28
N THR A 89 -5.16 12.92 5.62
CA THR A 89 -6.33 12.50 6.43
C THR A 89 -6.15 12.63 7.94
N THR A 90 -5.01 13.16 8.44
CA THR A 90 -4.73 13.27 9.89
C THR A 90 -4.83 14.71 10.43
N SER A 91 -5.15 15.72 9.61
CA SER A 91 -5.32 17.12 10.06
C SER A 91 -6.77 17.59 10.04
N GLY A 92 -7.68 16.82 10.64
CA GLY A 92 -9.10 17.16 10.67
C GLY A 92 -9.90 16.46 11.75
N LYS A 93 -9.52 16.65 13.02
CA LYS A 93 -10.40 16.83 14.18
C LYS A 93 -9.60 17.19 15.42
#